data_AF-A0A7V0TTM2-F1
#
_entry.id   AF-A0A7V0TTM2-F1
#
_cell.length_a   1.000
_cell.length_b   1.000
_cell.length_c   1.000
_cell.angle_alpha   90.00
_cell.angle_beta   90.00
_cell.angle_gamma   90.00
#
_symmetry.space_group_name_H-M   'P 1'
#
loop_
_entity.id
_entity.type
_entity.pdbx_description
1 polymer ?
#
loop_
_entity_poly.entity_id
_entity_poly.type
_entity_poly.pdbx_seq_one_letter_code
_entity_poly.pdbx_strand_id
1 'polypeptide(L)'
;MKKYKLKENIVYRKEDDGALIYDHDSGNMKPLNETAAVMCELMFMELKSKEDTLSAIKKLWRVTDEELVRRDIDEFIEGMKKLGFIVPVDYKIDILNQESASARA
;
A
#
# COMPACT_ATOMS: atom_id res chain seq x y z
N MET A 1 -2.92 -2.99 -14.16
CA MET A 1 -3.61 -2.85 -12.86
C MET A 1 -3.42 -1.44 -12.31
N LYS A 2 -4.41 -0.88 -11.61
CA LYS A 2 -4.30 0.43 -10.96
C LYS A 2 -3.46 0.28 -9.69
N LYS A 3 -2.42 1.09 -9.53
CA LYS A 3 -1.62 1.16 -8.29
C LYS A 3 -2.29 2.11 -7.30
N TYR A 4 -2.01 1.90 -6.01
CA TYR A 4 -2.51 2.73 -4.92
C TYR A 4 -1.36 3.16 -4.03
N LYS A 5 -1.54 4.26 -3.31
CA LYS A 5 -0.63 4.74 -2.27
C LYS A 5 -1.43 5.11 -1.02
N LEU A 6 -0.78 5.14 0.14
CA LEU A 6 -1.37 5.72 1.34
C LEU A 6 -1.72 7.20 1.09
N LYS A 7 -2.83 7.66 1.67
CA LYS A 7 -3.13 9.09 1.69
C LYS A 7 -2.11 9.85 2.54
N GLU A 8 -1.95 11.14 2.27
CA GLU A 8 -0.95 11.98 2.94
C GLU A 8 -1.22 12.19 4.43
N ASN A 9 -2.49 12.15 4.85
CA ASN A 9 -2.93 12.26 6.23
C ASN A 9 -2.86 10.94 7.01
N ILE A 10 -2.43 9.85 6.35
CA ILE A 10 -2.30 8.53 6.95
C ILE A 10 -0.89 8.34 7.48
N VAL A 11 -0.80 8.10 8.79
CA VAL A 11 0.44 7.74 9.48
C VAL A 11 0.55 6.23 9.56
N TYR A 12 1.66 5.69 9.07
CA TYR A 12 2.05 4.30 9.24
C TYR A 12 3.15 4.20 10.29
N ARG A 13 2.95 3.37 11.31
CA ARG A 13 3.96 3.07 12.33
C ARG A 13 4.20 1.57 12.40
N LYS A 14 5.42 1.13 12.15
CA LYS A 14 5.82 -0.27 12.32
C LYS A 14 5.90 -0.62 13.80
N GLU A 15 5.46 -1.83 14.13
CA GLU A 15 5.49 -2.41 15.48
C GLU A 15 6.13 -3.82 15.40
N ASP A 16 6.39 -4.43 16.55
CA ASP A 16 7.14 -5.71 16.60
C ASP A 16 6.39 -6.88 15.93
N ASP A 17 5.05 -6.86 15.92
CA ASP A 17 4.17 -7.90 15.37
C ASP A 17 3.29 -7.42 14.19
N GLY A 18 3.62 -6.27 13.62
CA GLY A 18 2.86 -5.69 12.52
C GLY A 18 3.02 -4.19 12.38
N ALA A 19 1.90 -3.48 12.28
CA ALA A 19 1.90 -2.03 12.15
C ALA A 19 0.60 -1.40 12.63
N LEU A 20 0.66 -0.11 12.94
CA LEU A 20 -0.49 0.72 13.22
C LEU A 20 -0.69 1.71 12.08
N ILE A 21 -1.91 1.75 11.54
CA ILE A 21 -2.33 2.79 10.59
C ILE A 21 -3.30 3.73 11.29
N TYR A 22 -3.02 5.02 11.16
CA TYR A 22 -3.79 6.09 11.77
C TYR A 22 -4.13 7.18 10.74
N ASP A 23 -5.41 7.51 10.64
CA ASP A 23 -5.92 8.66 9.89
C ASP A 23 -6.03 9.87 10.81
N HIS A 24 -5.17 10.86 10.57
CA HIS A 24 -5.11 12.06 11.39
C HIS A 24 -6.38 12.91 11.31
N ASP A 25 -7.11 12.85 10.19
CA ASP A 25 -8.29 13.71 9.99
C ASP A 25 -9.52 13.15 10.69
N SER A 26 -9.75 11.84 10.58
CA SER A 26 -10.91 11.17 11.19
C SER A 26 -10.64 10.66 12.60
N GLY A 27 -9.36 10.59 13.01
CA GLY A 27 -8.94 9.92 14.23
C GLY A 27 -9.06 8.39 14.17
N ASN A 28 -9.39 7.82 13.01
CA ASN A 28 -9.56 6.39 12.84
C ASN A 28 -8.20 5.68 12.91
N MET A 29 -8.14 4.60 13.67
CA MET A 29 -6.92 3.83 13.90
C MET A 29 -7.22 2.34 13.71
N LYS A 30 -6.33 1.65 13.00
CA LYS A 30 -6.42 0.20 12.79
C LYS A 30 -5.06 -0.45 12.96
N PRO A 31 -4.95 -1.50 13.80
CA PRO A 31 -3.79 -2.36 13.78
C PRO A 31 -3.82 -3.22 12.51
N LEU A 32 -2.64 -3.45 11.95
CA LEU A 32 -2.35 -4.40 10.90
C LEU A 32 -1.51 -5.51 11.53
N ASN A 33 -1.89 -6.75 11.27
CA ASN A 33 -1.03 -7.89 11.58
C ASN A 33 0.23 -7.89 10.69
N GLU A 34 1.21 -8.72 11.03
CA GLU A 34 2.48 -8.83 10.31
C GLU A 34 2.31 -8.98 8.79
N THR A 35 1.42 -9.87 8.34
CA THR A 35 1.15 -10.07 6.91
C THR A 35 0.60 -8.81 6.24
N ALA A 36 -0.39 -8.16 6.85
CA ALA A 36 -0.99 -6.94 6.32
C ALA A 36 -0.01 -5.76 6.35
N ALA A 37 0.87 -5.68 7.35
CA ALA A 37 1.94 -4.70 7.42
C ALA A 37 2.91 -4.85 6.24
N VAL A 38 3.33 -6.08 5.95
CA VAL A 38 4.18 -6.38 4.78
C VAL A 38 3.45 -6.07 3.47
N MET A 39 2.18 -6.44 3.33
CA MET A 39 1.39 -6.07 2.14
C MET A 39 1.30 -4.55 1.98
N CYS A 40 1.10 -3.81 3.07
CA CYS A 40 1.02 -2.35 3.07
C CYS A 40 2.34 -1.71 2.60
N GLU A 41 3.47 -2.13 3.18
CA GLU A 41 4.81 -1.65 2.81
C GLU A 41 5.07 -1.89 1.32
N LEU A 42 4.89 -3.12 0.85
CA LEU A 42 5.15 -3.48 -0.54
C LEU A 42 4.23 -2.74 -1.52
N MET A 43 2.93 -2.71 -1.25
CA MET A 43 1.96 -2.23 -2.23
C MET A 43 1.80 -0.71 -2.23
N PHE A 44 1.78 -0.08 -1.05
CA PHE A 44 1.34 1.31 -0.91
C PHE A 44 2.49 2.28 -0.59
N MET A 45 3.62 1.77 -0.11
CA MET A 45 4.83 2.57 0.13
C MET A 45 5.88 2.34 -0.97
N GLU A 46 6.14 1.09 -1.33
CA GLU A 46 7.09 0.73 -2.41
C GLU A 46 6.45 0.64 -3.81
N LEU A 47 5.12 0.73 -3.89
CA LEU A 47 4.36 0.69 -5.15
C LEU A 47 4.61 -0.58 -5.98
N LYS A 48 4.87 -1.72 -5.32
CA LYS A 48 5.00 -3.03 -5.95
C LYS A 48 3.68 -3.47 -6.57
N SER A 49 3.76 -4.36 -7.57
CA SER A 49 2.56 -4.95 -8.16
C SER A 49 1.91 -5.96 -7.22
N LYS A 50 0.67 -6.37 -7.53
CA LYS A 50 -0.01 -7.43 -6.80
C LYS A 50 0.75 -8.75 -6.95
N GLU A 51 1.31 -9.00 -8.12
CA GLU A 51 2.08 -10.21 -8.46
C GLU A 51 3.42 -10.27 -7.70
N ASP A 52 4.11 -9.13 -7.56
CA ASP A 52 5.33 -9.05 -6.74
C ASP A 52 5.00 -9.28 -5.26
N THR A 53 3.90 -8.68 -4.79
CA THR A 53 3.43 -8.83 -3.40
C THR A 53 3.03 -10.28 -3.12
N LEU A 54 2.29 -10.91 -4.03
CA LEU A 54 1.92 -12.32 -3.97
C LEU A 54 3.15 -13.22 -3.85
N SER A 55 4.14 -12.99 -4.71
CA SER A 55 5.42 -13.73 -4.68
C SER A 55 6.15 -13.55 -3.35
N ALA A 56 6.18 -12.32 -2.81
CA ALA A 56 6.81 -12.01 -1.54
C ALA A 56 6.11 -12.68 -0.35
N ILE A 57 4.78 -12.60 -0.29
CA ILE A 57 3.97 -13.17 0.80
C ILE A 57 4.06 -14.70 0.80
N LYS A 58 3.93 -15.35 -0.37
CA LYS A 58 4.11 -16.81 -0.49
C LYS A 58 5.49 -17.24 -0.01
N LYS A 59 6.53 -16.48 -0.33
CA LYS A 59 7.91 -16.78 0.10
C LYS A 59 8.11 -16.59 1.59
N LEU A 60 7.61 -15.49 2.16
CA LEU A 60 7.76 -15.15 3.57
C LEU A 60 7.07 -16.19 4.47
N TRP A 61 5.83 -16.54 4.11
CA TRP A 61 4.98 -17.44 4.91
C TRP A 61 4.99 -18.90 4.46
N ARG A 62 5.77 -19.22 3.41
CA ARG A 62 5.84 -20.57 2.79
C ARG A 62 4.47 -21.15 2.40
N VAL A 63 3.57 -20.28 1.95
CA VAL A 63 2.22 -20.67 1.53
C VAL A 63 2.25 -21.20 0.10
N THR A 64 1.73 -22.41 -0.11
CA THR A 64 1.66 -23.04 -1.44
C THR A 64 0.39 -22.67 -2.20
N ASP A 65 -0.70 -22.37 -1.50
CA ASP A 65 -1.98 -21.98 -2.10
C ASP A 65 -1.92 -20.53 -2.59
N GLU A 66 -1.82 -20.36 -3.90
CA GLU A 66 -1.77 -19.05 -4.54
C GLU A 66 -3.10 -18.32 -4.51
N GLU A 67 -4.21 -19.04 -4.67
CA GLU A 67 -5.54 -18.44 -4.77
C GLU A 67 -6.01 -17.92 -3.42
N LEU A 68 -5.58 -18.56 -2.32
CA LEU A 68 -5.74 -18.01 -0.97
C LEU A 68 -5.05 -16.65 -0.84
N VAL A 69 -3.75 -16.57 -1.15
CA VAL A 69 -2.99 -15.32 -1.00
C VAL A 69 -3.49 -14.23 -1.94
N ARG A 70 -3.90 -14.58 -3.16
CA ARG A 70 -4.52 -13.63 -4.10
C ARG A 70 -5.78 -13.00 -3.53
N ARG A 71 -6.64 -13.80 -2.90
CA ARG A 71 -7.88 -13.33 -2.25
C ARG A 71 -7.55 -12.45 -1.04
N ASP A 72 -6.61 -12.86 -0.19
CA ASP A 72 -6.20 -12.07 0.97
C ASP A 72 -5.69 -10.68 0.55
N ILE A 73 -4.90 -10.61 -0.53
CA ILE A 73 -4.43 -9.33 -1.08
C ILE A 73 -5.61 -8.49 -1.61
N ASP A 74 -6.57 -9.09 -2.32
CA ASP A 74 -7.74 -8.36 -2.82
C ASP A 74 -8.62 -7.82 -1.69
N GLU A 75 -8.90 -8.66 -0.68
CA GLU A 75 -9.65 -8.28 0.50
C GLU A 75 -8.95 -7.17 1.28
N PHE A 76 -7.62 -7.21 1.38
CA PHE A 76 -6.83 -6.17 2.00
C PHE A 76 -6.94 -4.83 1.26
N ILE A 77 -6.78 -4.82 -0.07
CA ILE A 77 -6.92 -3.60 -0.89
C ILE A 77 -8.33 -3.01 -0.75
N GLU A 78 -9.36 -3.85 -0.82
CA GLU A 78 -10.75 -3.40 -0.69
C GLU A 78 -11.07 -2.89 0.72
N GLY A 79 -10.49 -3.51 1.77
CA GLY A 79 -10.56 -3.01 3.13
C GLY A 79 -9.95 -1.61 3.27
N MET A 80 -8.74 -1.43 2.75
CA MET A 80 -8.02 -0.15 2.79
C MET A 80 -8.74 0.95 1.99
N LYS A 81 -9.38 0.60 0.87
CA LYS A 81 -10.25 1.51 0.10
C LYS A 81 -11.48 1.94 0.88
N LYS A 82 -12.20 0.99 1.49
CA LYS A 82 -13.43 1.27 2.26
C LYS A 82 -13.16 2.15 3.46
N LEU A 83 -12.00 1.95 4.12
CA LEU A 83 -11.52 2.81 5.20
C LEU A 83 -11.04 4.17 4.70
N GLY A 84 -10.89 4.35 3.39
CA GLY A 84 -10.39 5.58 2.80
C GLY A 84 -8.91 5.84 3.11
N PHE A 85 -8.12 4.81 3.40
CA PHE A 85 -6.70 4.95 3.75
C PHE A 85 -5.78 5.03 2.53
N ILE A 86 -6.26 4.58 1.36
CA ILE A 86 -5.49 4.60 0.11
C ILE A 86 -6.19 5.40 -0.97
N VAL A 87 -5.37 5.96 -1.87
CA VAL A 87 -5.81 6.65 -3.09
C VAL A 87 -5.12 6.05 -4.31
N PRO A 88 -5.76 6.06 -5.49
CA PRO A 88 -5.07 5.66 -6.71
C PRO A 88 -3.85 6.53 -6.97
N VAL A 89 -2.79 5.94 -7.53
CA VAL A 89 -1.67 6.73 -8.04
C VAL A 89 -2.10 7.35 -9.37
N ASP A 90 -2.31 8.66 -9.38
CA ASP A 90 -2.57 9.40 -10.62
C ASP A 90 -1.28 9.56 -11.42
N TYR A 91 -1.19 8.90 -12.56
CA TYR A 91 -0.06 8.94 -13.50
C TYR A 91 0.17 10.32 -14.17
N LYS A 92 -0.50 11.40 -13.73
CA LYS A 92 -0.52 12.70 -14.44
C LYS A 92 0.30 13.84 -13.82
N ILE A 93 0.92 13.69 -12.65
CA ILE A 93 1.59 14.83 -11.96
C ILE A 93 3.13 14.82 -12.07
N ASP A 94 3.76 13.71 -12.50
CA ASP A 94 5.23 13.69 -12.59
C ASP A 94 5.81 14.30 -13.88
N ILE A 95 5.01 14.53 -14.93
CA ILE A 95 5.51 15.11 -16.19
C ILE A 95 5.60 16.64 -16.12
N LEU A 96 4.73 17.31 -15.34
CA LEU A 96 4.71 18.78 -15.26
C LEU A 96 5.83 19.38 -14.39
N ASN A 97 6.39 18.60 -13.46
CA ASN A 97 7.49 19.05 -12.59
C ASN A 97 8.89 18.88 -13.22
N GLN A 98 9.02 18.11 -14.32
CA GLN A 98 10.31 18.02 -15.03
C GLN A 98 10.49 19.11 -16.09
N GLU A 99 9.41 19.59 -16.73
CA GLU A 99 9.51 20.67 -17.73
C GLU A 99 9.74 22.06 -17.09
N SER A 100 9.27 22.27 -15.85
CA SER A 100 9.46 23.53 -15.12
C SER A 100 10.90 23.75 -14.64
N ALA A 101 11.67 22.68 -14.48
CA ALA A 101 13.08 22.74 -14.06
C ALA A 101 14.05 22.93 -15.22
N SER A 102 13.68 22.51 -16.45
CA SER A 102 14.54 22.68 -17.64
C SER A 102 14.38 24.02 -18.35
N ALA A 103 13.35 24.82 -18.02
CA ALA A 103 13.11 26.13 -18.63
C ALA A 103 13.76 27.32 -17.87
N ARG A 104 14.59 27.04 -16.85
CA ARG A 104 15.34 28.04 -16.08
C ARG A 104 16.86 27.83 -16.10
N ALA A 105 17.37 27.00 -17.02
CA ALA A 105 18.80 26.83 -17.26
C ALA A 105 19.24 27.64 -18.49
#